data_AF-A4JRP1-F1
#
_entry.id   AF-A4JRP1-F1
#
_cell.length_a   1.000
_cell.length_b   1.000
_cell.length_c   1.000
_cell.angle_alpha   90.00
_cell.angle_beta   90.00
_cell.angle_gamma   90.00
#
_symmetry.space_group_name_H-M   'P 1'
#
loop_
_entity.id
_entity.type
_entity.pdbx_description
1 polymer ?
#
loop_
_entity_poly.entity_id
_entity_poly.type
_entity_poly.pdbx_seq_one_letter_code
_entity_poly.pdbx_strand_id
1 'polypeptide(L)'
;MIYVLELPEAGAPNAWFAYDDADFARKVAASDPLARDEIHDTLTVRELLAFDGAEPDAALRAAYPALCSLGDAYGWDATLYRADYVLGRGVCGNQPVTLRDAAAAALAARGAAIVYWTDDDALAAFEGGDPRVAGERNWRARRALYEQLVALDVLADDN
;
A
#
# COMPACT_ATOMS: atom_id res chain seq x y z
N MET A 1 -5.93 14.92 -4.19
CA MET A 1 -6.39 13.65 -3.57
C MET A 1 -5.74 12.47 -4.31
N ILE A 2 -5.88 11.24 -3.82
CA ILE A 2 -5.42 10.02 -4.50
C ILE A 2 -6.64 9.34 -5.14
N TYR A 3 -6.53 8.90 -6.39
CA TYR A 3 -7.58 8.18 -7.11
C TYR A 3 -7.10 6.80 -7.47
N VAL A 4 -8.00 5.84 -7.34
CA VAL A 4 -7.74 4.44 -7.67
C VAL A 4 -8.79 3.98 -8.64
N LEU A 5 -8.34 3.38 -9.74
CA LEU A 5 -9.17 2.74 -10.74
C LEU A 5 -8.83 1.25 -10.76
N GLU A 6 -9.73 0.44 -10.24
CA GLU A 6 -9.65 -1.01 -10.28
C GLU A 6 -10.26 -1.54 -11.58
N LEU A 7 -9.52 -2.43 -12.23
CA LEU A 7 -9.83 -3.02 -13.53
C LEU A 7 -9.93 -4.55 -13.39
N PRO A 8 -11.01 -5.06 -12.77
CA PRO A 8 -11.15 -6.50 -12.57
C PRO A 8 -11.22 -7.24 -13.91
N GLU A 9 -10.61 -8.43 -14.00
CA GLU A 9 -10.67 -9.27 -15.21
C GLU A 9 -12.11 -9.62 -15.60
N ALA A 10 -12.97 -9.79 -14.59
CA ALA A 10 -14.40 -10.00 -14.74
C ALA A 10 -15.17 -8.99 -13.88
N GLY A 11 -15.93 -8.11 -14.52
CA GLY A 11 -16.75 -7.11 -13.83
C GLY A 11 -16.73 -5.74 -14.51
N ALA A 12 -17.33 -4.76 -13.85
CA ALA A 12 -17.21 -3.36 -14.23
C ALA A 12 -16.00 -2.74 -13.50
N PRO A 13 -15.23 -1.87 -14.16
CA PRO A 13 -14.26 -1.01 -13.49
C PRO A 13 -14.89 -0.25 -12.33
N ASN A 14 -14.13 -0.08 -11.26
CA ASN A 14 -14.55 0.66 -10.09
C ASN A 14 -13.52 1.75 -9.78
N ALA A 15 -13.99 2.96 -9.54
CA ALA A 15 -13.14 4.06 -9.13
C ALA A 15 -13.48 4.49 -7.70
N TRP A 16 -12.46 4.82 -6.92
CA TRP A 16 -12.59 5.37 -5.59
C TRP A 16 -11.41 6.30 -5.31
N PHE A 17 -11.49 7.05 -4.22
CA PHE A 17 -10.46 8.02 -3.86
C PHE A 17 -9.99 7.83 -2.41
N ALA A 18 -8.84 8.41 -2.08
CA ALA A 18 -8.36 8.59 -0.73
C ALA A 18 -7.83 10.02 -0.52
N TYR A 19 -7.95 10.53 0.70
CA TYR A 19 -7.50 11.89 1.01
C TYR A 19 -5.97 12.00 1.08
N ASP A 20 -5.32 10.98 1.65
CA ASP A 20 -3.88 10.91 1.87
C ASP A 20 -3.42 9.44 1.91
N ASP A 21 -2.12 9.23 2.17
CA ASP A 21 -1.51 7.90 2.23
C ASP A 21 -2.11 7.01 3.34
N ALA A 22 -2.57 7.60 4.44
CA ALA A 22 -3.14 6.86 5.55
C ALA A 22 -4.56 6.38 5.23
N ASP A 23 -5.39 7.22 4.61
CA ASP A 23 -6.70 6.84 4.11
C ASP A 23 -6.60 5.81 2.98
N PHE A 24 -5.62 5.97 2.08
CA PHE A 24 -5.33 5.02 1.02
C PHE A 24 -4.97 3.65 1.60
N ALA A 25 -3.98 3.58 2.49
CA ALA A 25 -3.57 2.33 3.11
C ALA A 25 -4.69 1.68 3.93
N ARG A 26 -5.52 2.46 4.62
CA ARG A 26 -6.68 1.95 5.36
C ARG A 26 -7.72 1.32 4.43
N LYS A 27 -8.04 1.96 3.31
CA LYS A 27 -9.00 1.46 2.31
C LYS A 27 -8.47 0.21 1.61
N VAL A 28 -7.19 0.21 1.25
CA VAL A 28 -6.48 -0.96 0.74
C VAL A 28 -6.61 -2.09 1.77
N ALA A 29 -6.14 -1.92 3.00
CA ALA A 29 -6.17 -2.96 4.03
C ALA A 29 -7.59 -3.51 4.32
N ALA A 30 -8.64 -2.69 4.22
CA ALA A 30 -10.02 -3.11 4.51
C ALA A 30 -10.54 -4.23 3.59
N SER A 31 -9.96 -4.39 2.40
CA SER A 31 -10.31 -5.45 1.43
C SER A 31 -9.15 -6.38 1.09
N ASP A 32 -8.04 -6.32 1.84
CA ASP A 32 -6.89 -7.21 1.66
C ASP A 32 -7.10 -8.53 2.42
N PRO A 33 -6.59 -9.67 1.92
CA PRO A 33 -6.48 -10.90 2.71
C PRO A 33 -5.51 -10.77 3.90
N LEU A 34 -4.56 -9.84 3.85
CA LEU A 34 -3.58 -9.62 4.91
C LEU A 34 -4.06 -8.59 5.93
N ALA A 35 -3.64 -8.76 7.18
CA ALA A 35 -3.87 -7.75 8.20
C ALA A 35 -3.03 -6.49 7.91
N ARG A 36 -3.46 -5.35 8.45
CA ARG A 36 -2.85 -4.03 8.19
C ARG A 36 -1.36 -4.00 8.52
N ASP A 37 -0.97 -4.61 9.63
CA ASP A 37 0.40 -4.77 10.13
C ASP A 37 1.25 -5.73 9.28
N GLU A 38 0.63 -6.63 8.53
CA GLU A 38 1.34 -7.45 7.54
C GLU A 38 1.58 -6.67 6.24
N ILE A 39 0.67 -5.76 5.88
CA ILE A 39 0.85 -4.88 4.72
C ILE A 39 1.97 -3.88 5.00
N HIS A 40 1.93 -3.20 6.15
CA HIS A 40 2.96 -2.28 6.58
C HIS A 40 3.00 -2.17 8.11
N ASP A 41 4.18 -2.34 8.68
CA ASP A 41 4.44 -2.04 10.08
C ASP A 41 5.89 -1.59 10.31
N THR A 42 6.10 -0.88 11.42
CA THR A 42 7.42 -0.47 11.91
C THR A 42 7.60 -0.90 13.34
N LEU A 43 8.68 -1.62 13.61
CA LEU A 43 8.90 -2.31 14.86
C LEU A 43 10.38 -2.51 15.11
N THR A 44 10.74 -2.80 16.36
CA THR A 44 12.11 -3.21 16.73
C THR A 44 12.14 -4.68 17.12
N VAL A 45 13.31 -5.30 17.05
CA VAL A 45 13.49 -6.69 17.51
C VAL A 45 13.20 -6.81 19.00
N ARG A 46 13.56 -5.78 19.79
CA ARG A 46 13.25 -5.72 21.21
C ARG A 46 11.76 -5.77 21.48
N GLU A 47 10.96 -4.99 20.76
CA GLU A 47 9.50 -5.00 20.92
C GLU A 47 8.90 -6.36 20.55
N LEU A 48 9.38 -7.01 19.49
CA LEU A 48 8.90 -8.34 19.11
C LEU A 48 9.22 -9.42 20.14
N LEU A 49 10.42 -9.38 20.70
CA LEU A 49 10.91 -10.37 21.66
C LEU A 49 10.50 -10.06 23.10
N ALA A 50 10.04 -8.83 23.37
CA ALA A 50 9.62 -8.33 24.67
C ALA A 50 10.62 -8.65 25.81
N PHE A 51 11.91 -8.40 25.58
CA PHE A 51 12.97 -8.64 26.58
C PHE A 51 13.58 -7.34 27.12
N ASP A 52 14.01 -7.43 28.37
CA ASP A 52 14.71 -6.35 29.08
C ASP A 52 16.23 -6.57 29.07
N GLY A 53 16.98 -5.47 29.10
CA GLY A 53 18.45 -5.50 29.16
C GLY A 53 19.14 -5.38 27.81
N ALA A 54 20.47 -5.57 27.79
CA ALA A 54 21.28 -5.32 26.60
C ALA A 54 21.01 -6.34 25.48
N GLU A 55 20.83 -7.61 25.83
CA GLU A 55 20.70 -8.73 24.89
C GLU A 55 19.71 -9.78 25.41
N PRO A 56 19.07 -10.56 24.51
CA PRO A 56 18.16 -11.64 24.91
C PRO A 56 18.92 -12.81 25.55
N ASP A 57 18.29 -13.46 26.53
CA ASP A 57 18.88 -14.62 27.20
C ASP A 57 18.95 -15.87 26.31
N ALA A 58 19.66 -16.89 26.77
CA ALA A 58 19.86 -18.13 26.00
C ALA A 58 18.54 -18.86 25.67
N ALA A 59 17.53 -18.76 26.53
CA ALA A 59 16.24 -19.43 26.30
C ALA A 59 15.48 -18.71 25.17
N LEU A 60 15.46 -17.38 25.19
CA LEU A 60 14.81 -16.58 24.16
C LEU A 60 15.53 -16.71 22.81
N ARG A 61 16.87 -16.75 22.81
CA ARG A 61 17.67 -17.00 21.60
C ARG A 61 17.40 -18.37 21.00
N ALA A 62 17.18 -19.39 21.83
CA ALA A 62 16.83 -20.73 21.35
C ALA A 62 15.39 -20.79 20.81
N ALA A 63 14.45 -20.04 21.41
CA ALA A 63 13.06 -20.00 20.98
C ALA A 63 12.85 -19.22 19.67
N TYR A 64 13.59 -18.12 19.47
CA TYR A 64 13.40 -17.20 18.34
C TYR A 64 14.71 -16.87 17.61
N PRO A 65 15.42 -17.88 17.08
CA PRO A 65 16.75 -17.69 16.50
C PRO A 65 16.77 -16.71 15.32
N ALA A 66 15.69 -16.64 14.53
CA ALA A 66 15.59 -15.72 13.40
C ALA A 66 15.48 -14.25 13.85
N LEU A 67 14.67 -13.96 14.87
CA LEU A 67 14.55 -12.60 15.42
C LEU A 67 15.85 -12.17 16.10
N CYS A 68 16.51 -13.08 16.82
CA CYS A 68 17.81 -12.79 17.40
C CYS A 68 18.87 -12.51 16.32
N SER A 69 18.84 -13.23 15.19
CA SER A 69 19.75 -12.96 14.07
C SER A 69 19.54 -11.57 13.47
N LEU A 70 18.30 -11.08 13.40
CA LEU A 70 18.00 -9.70 12.98
C LEU A 70 18.55 -8.68 13.99
N GLY A 71 18.38 -8.93 15.29
CA GLY A 71 18.89 -8.06 16.33
C GLY A 71 20.43 -8.00 16.36
N ASP A 72 21.11 -9.13 16.14
CA ASP A 72 22.56 -9.17 16.01
C ASP A 72 23.05 -8.41 14.76
N ALA A 73 22.31 -8.49 13.64
CA ALA A 73 22.70 -7.89 12.37
C ALA A 73 22.47 -6.37 12.33
N TYR A 74 21.38 -5.89 12.91
CA TYR A 74 20.92 -4.50 12.76
C TYR A 74 20.89 -3.72 14.08
N GLY A 75 20.96 -4.39 15.22
CA GLY A 75 20.77 -3.81 16.55
C GLY A 75 19.35 -4.07 17.08
N TRP A 76 19.23 -4.27 18.40
CA TRP A 76 17.97 -4.63 19.07
C TRP A 76 16.90 -3.53 19.00
N ASP A 77 17.35 -2.27 18.97
CA ASP A 77 16.52 -1.07 18.98
C ASP A 77 16.45 -0.39 17.59
N ALA A 78 17.03 -1.02 16.56
CA ALA A 78 16.93 -0.52 15.21
C ALA A 78 15.50 -0.70 14.67
N THR A 79 14.98 0.34 14.02
CA THR A 79 13.69 0.26 13.32
C THR A 79 13.80 -0.71 12.15
N LEU A 80 12.95 -1.72 12.19
CA LEU A 80 12.69 -2.63 11.09
C LEU A 80 11.32 -2.33 10.49
N TYR A 81 11.23 -2.58 9.20
CA TYR A 81 10.02 -2.42 8.40
C TYR A 81 9.53 -3.79 8.01
N ARG A 82 8.25 -4.06 8.26
CA ARG A 82 7.52 -5.19 7.68
C ARG A 82 6.66 -4.67 6.54
N ALA A 83 6.74 -5.31 5.39
CA ALA A 83 5.88 -5.02 4.26
C ALA A 83 5.79 -6.26 3.36
N ASP A 84 4.83 -7.14 3.64
CA ASP A 84 4.84 -8.50 3.11
C ASP A 84 4.74 -8.57 1.57
N TYR A 85 4.09 -7.58 0.94
CA TYR A 85 4.00 -7.47 -0.51
C TYR A 85 5.27 -6.92 -1.18
N VAL A 86 6.18 -6.29 -0.42
CA VAL A 86 7.42 -5.69 -0.92
C VAL A 86 8.64 -6.56 -0.57
N LEU A 87 8.72 -7.00 0.69
CA LEU A 87 9.87 -7.72 1.25
C LEU A 87 9.70 -9.24 1.22
N GLY A 88 8.46 -9.71 1.04
CA GLY A 88 8.08 -11.11 1.20
C GLY A 88 7.42 -11.37 2.55
N ARG A 89 6.65 -12.47 2.61
CA ARG A 89 5.82 -12.83 3.77
C ARG A 89 6.65 -12.95 5.05
N GLY A 90 6.28 -12.17 6.07
CA GLY A 90 6.92 -12.20 7.40
C GLY A 90 8.37 -11.74 7.43
N VAL A 91 8.86 -11.10 6.36
CA VAL A 91 10.22 -10.57 6.29
C VAL A 91 10.25 -9.16 6.87
N CYS A 92 11.15 -8.93 7.82
CA CYS A 92 11.46 -7.62 8.35
C CYS A 92 12.83 -7.17 7.83
N GLY A 93 12.92 -5.93 7.33
CA GLY A 93 14.15 -5.34 6.81
C GLY A 93 14.49 -4.01 7.46
N ASN A 94 15.76 -3.62 7.46
CA ASN A 94 16.21 -2.32 7.98
C ASN A 94 16.15 -1.18 6.94
N GLN A 95 15.83 -1.51 5.68
CA GLN A 95 15.62 -0.50 4.65
C GLN A 95 14.21 0.06 4.77
N PRO A 96 14.04 1.40 4.78
CA PRO A 96 12.73 2.02 4.87
C PRO A 96 11.80 1.58 3.74
N VAL A 97 10.60 1.10 4.13
CA VAL A 97 9.46 0.94 3.23
C VAL A 97 8.39 1.91 3.67
N THR A 98 7.92 2.75 2.75
CA THR A 98 6.87 3.72 3.07
C THR A 98 5.50 3.04 3.11
N LEU A 99 4.58 3.61 3.90
CA LEU A 99 3.18 3.16 3.93
C LEU A 99 2.55 3.19 2.53
N ARG A 100 2.89 4.22 1.74
CA ARG A 100 2.43 4.38 0.35
C ARG A 100 2.90 3.22 -0.53
N ASP A 101 4.19 2.90 -0.53
CA ASP A 101 4.75 1.85 -1.37
C ASP A 101 4.20 0.48 -1.00
N ALA A 102 4.08 0.21 0.31
CA ALA A 102 3.50 -1.01 0.82
C ALA A 102 2.03 -1.18 0.42
N ALA A 103 1.21 -0.13 0.57
CA ALA A 103 -0.19 -0.15 0.17
C ALA A 103 -0.36 -0.26 -1.36
N ALA A 104 0.50 0.39 -2.14
CA ALA A 104 0.50 0.26 -3.60
C ALA A 104 0.86 -1.15 -4.05
N ALA A 105 1.85 -1.78 -3.41
CA ALA A 105 2.21 -3.18 -3.68
C ALA A 105 1.08 -4.15 -3.31
N ALA A 106 0.40 -3.92 -2.18
CA ALA A 106 -0.77 -4.69 -1.78
C ALA A 106 -1.91 -4.58 -2.79
N LEU A 107 -2.20 -3.37 -3.27
CA LEU A 107 -3.22 -3.15 -4.29
C LEU A 107 -2.85 -3.85 -5.61
N ALA A 108 -1.60 -3.72 -6.06
CA ALA A 108 -1.12 -4.35 -7.29
C ALA A 108 -1.19 -5.89 -7.25
N ALA A 109 -1.00 -6.49 -6.07
CA ALA A 109 -1.08 -7.94 -5.90
C ALA A 109 -2.50 -8.52 -6.08
N ARG A 110 -3.55 -7.67 -6.01
CA ARG A 110 -4.95 -8.11 -6.16
C ARG A 110 -5.40 -8.20 -7.61
N GLY A 111 -4.69 -7.54 -8.52
CA GLY A 111 -5.05 -7.47 -9.93
C GLY A 111 -4.72 -6.12 -10.54
N ALA A 112 -5.26 -5.89 -11.74
CA ALA A 112 -5.03 -4.65 -12.46
C ALA A 112 -5.70 -3.48 -11.75
N ALA A 113 -4.89 -2.54 -11.28
CA ALA A 113 -5.33 -1.26 -10.75
C ALA A 113 -4.41 -0.14 -11.25
N ILE A 114 -4.95 1.07 -11.34
CA ILE A 114 -4.20 2.28 -11.64
C ILE A 114 -4.39 3.24 -10.48
N VAL A 115 -3.28 3.78 -9.98
CA VAL A 115 -3.29 4.80 -8.93
C VAL A 115 -2.81 6.12 -9.53
N TYR A 116 -3.62 7.16 -9.38
CA TYR A 116 -3.27 8.55 -9.69
C TYR A 116 -3.08 9.28 -8.36
N TRP A 117 -1.88 9.77 -8.08
CA TRP A 117 -1.52 10.27 -6.76
C TRP A 117 -1.98 11.70 -6.50
N THR A 118 -2.41 12.39 -7.55
CA THR A 118 -2.85 13.78 -7.53
C THR A 118 -4.12 13.98 -8.36
N ASP A 119 -4.80 15.11 -8.13
CA ASP A 119 -5.96 15.51 -8.93
C ASP A 119 -5.53 15.76 -10.39
N ASP A 120 -4.37 16.40 -10.60
CA ASP A 120 -3.80 16.67 -11.92
C ASP A 120 -3.52 15.38 -12.71
N ASP A 121 -2.96 14.34 -12.05
CA ASP A 121 -2.71 13.04 -12.70
C ASP A 121 -4.02 12.37 -13.14
N ALA A 122 -5.05 12.42 -12.28
CA ALA A 122 -6.35 11.82 -12.56
C ALA A 122 -7.09 12.57 -13.68
N LEU A 123 -7.01 13.90 -13.67
CA LEU A 123 -7.60 14.76 -14.71
C LEU A 123 -6.91 14.53 -16.04
N ALA A 124 -5.58 14.58 -16.08
CA ALA A 124 -4.80 14.32 -17.29
C ALA A 124 -5.08 12.91 -17.86
N ALA A 125 -5.23 11.91 -17.00
CA ALA A 125 -5.62 10.57 -17.41
C ALA A 125 -7.02 10.54 -18.04
N PHE A 126 -8.01 11.20 -17.43
CA PHE A 126 -9.35 11.33 -17.97
C PHE A 126 -9.37 12.06 -19.33
N GLU A 127 -8.52 13.08 -19.52
CA GLU A 127 -8.39 13.82 -20.77
C GLU A 127 -7.71 13.02 -21.91
N GLY A 128 -7.14 11.86 -21.59
CA GLY A 128 -6.53 10.95 -22.56
C GLY A 128 -5.01 10.83 -22.45
N GLY A 129 -4.40 11.42 -21.42
CA GLY A 129 -2.97 11.30 -21.12
C GLY A 129 -2.53 9.90 -20.71
N ASP A 130 -3.47 9.02 -20.31
CA ASP A 130 -3.19 7.63 -19.96
C ASP A 130 -3.83 6.65 -20.98
N PRO A 131 -3.02 5.99 -21.84
CA PRO A 131 -3.50 5.02 -22.84
C PRO A 131 -4.27 3.84 -22.25
N ARG A 132 -4.12 3.53 -20.96
CA ARG A 132 -4.82 2.43 -20.29
C ARG A 132 -6.30 2.75 -20.05
N VAL A 133 -6.66 4.03 -20.03
CA VAL A 133 -8.05 4.51 -19.89
C VAL A 133 -8.55 5.25 -21.13
N ALA A 134 -7.64 5.73 -21.98
CA ALA A 134 -7.99 6.41 -23.23
C ALA A 134 -8.54 5.45 -24.30
N GLY A 135 -9.33 6.01 -25.23
CA GLY A 135 -9.87 5.31 -26.39
C GLY A 135 -11.19 4.57 -26.14
N GLU A 136 -11.88 4.24 -27.23
CA GLU A 136 -13.21 3.61 -27.18
C GLU A 136 -13.22 2.26 -26.47
N ARG A 137 -12.14 1.48 -26.57
CA ARG A 137 -12.05 0.15 -25.92
C ARG A 137 -12.07 0.24 -24.39
N ASN A 138 -11.59 1.35 -23.84
CA ASN A 138 -11.45 1.57 -22.40
C ASN A 138 -12.55 2.50 -21.84
N TRP A 139 -13.63 2.73 -22.59
CA TRP A 139 -14.67 3.69 -22.23
C TRP A 139 -15.27 3.46 -20.84
N ARG A 140 -15.39 2.20 -20.39
CA ARG A 140 -15.90 1.87 -19.05
C ARG A 140 -14.94 2.30 -17.94
N ALA A 141 -13.64 2.11 -18.15
CA ALA A 141 -12.60 2.52 -17.23
C ALA A 141 -12.56 4.06 -17.13
N ARG A 142 -12.60 4.73 -18.28
CA ARG A 142 -12.70 6.20 -18.35
C ARG A 142 -13.97 6.73 -17.68
N ARG A 143 -15.10 6.05 -17.87
CA ARG A 143 -16.38 6.43 -17.28
C ARG A 143 -16.36 6.30 -15.75
N ALA A 144 -15.80 5.21 -15.21
CA ALA A 144 -15.67 5.05 -13.76
C ALA A 144 -14.82 6.18 -13.15
N LEU A 145 -13.68 6.51 -13.78
CA LEU A 145 -12.84 7.63 -13.35
C LEU A 145 -13.60 8.97 -13.40
N TYR A 146 -14.32 9.22 -14.50
CA TYR A 146 -15.14 10.43 -14.64
C TYR A 146 -16.21 10.55 -13.55
N GLU A 147 -16.95 9.47 -13.28
CA GLU A 147 -18.00 9.46 -12.23
C GLU A 147 -17.40 9.80 -10.86
N GLN A 148 -16.19 9.32 -10.57
CA GLN A 148 -15.48 9.64 -9.33
C GLN A 148 -14.99 11.10 -9.27
N LEU A 149 -14.50 11.66 -10.39
CA LEU A 149 -14.05 13.06 -10.45
C LEU A 149 -15.24 14.03 -10.32
N VAL A 150 -16.37 13.73 -10.94
CA VAL A 150 -17.62 14.50 -10.78
C VAL A 150 -18.12 14.43 -9.34
N ALA A 151 -18.12 13.24 -8.73
CA ALA A 151 -18.61 13.06 -7.35
C ALA A 151 -17.80 13.84 -6.30
N LEU A 152 -16.59 14.27 -6.64
CA LEU A 152 -15.71 15.07 -5.78
C LEU A 152 -15.64 16.53 -6.18
N ASP A 153 -16.50 16.97 -7.11
CA ASP A 153 -16.53 18.33 -7.64
C ASP A 153 -15.19 18.77 -8.26
N VAL A 154 -14.32 17.83 -8.63
CA VAL A 154 -13.01 18.10 -9.26
C VAL A 154 -13.18 18.58 -10.70
N LEU A 155 -14.24 18.10 -11.37
CA LEU A 155 -14.68 18.58 -12.67
C LEU A 155 -15.73 19.70 -12.56
N ALA A 156 -16.07 20.14 -11.35
CA ALA A 156 -17.06 21.19 -11.12
C ALA A 156 -16.38 22.55 -10.93
N ASP A 157 -15.65 22.99 -11.95
CA ASP A 157 -15.35 24.41 -12.15
C ASP A 157 -15.04 24.62 -13.64
N ASP A 158 -16.07 24.51 -14.47
CA ASP A 158 -16.12 25.03 -15.84
C ASP A 158 -17.59 25.33 -16.18
N ASN A 159 -18.08 26.49 -15.72
CA ASN A 159 -19.36 27.07 -16.14
C ASN A 159 -19.18 28.55 -16.52
#